data_AF-A0A973AYP2-F1
#
_entry.id   AF-A0A973AYP2-F1
#
_cell.length_a   1.000
_cell.length_b   1.000
_cell.length_c   1.000
_cell.angle_alpha   90.00
_cell.angle_beta   90.00
_cell.angle_gamma   90.00
#
_symmetry.space_group_name_H-M   'P 1'
#
loop_
_entity.id
_entity.type
_entity.pdbx_description
1 polymer ?
#
loop_
_entity_poly.entity_id
_entity_poly.type
_entity_poly.pdbx_seq_one_letter_code
_entity_poly.pdbx_strand_id
1 'polypeptide(L)' 'VLGAVGASSVVVAIVSAVIVIAIARRRLGGVTGDVLGAVIEVSATCALVVLALWP' A
#
# COMPACT_ATOMS: atom_id res chain seq x y z
N VAL A 1 -8.27 19.70 -1.30
CA VAL A 1 -8.30 19.36 -2.73
C VAL A 1 -7.66 17.99 -2.90
N LEU A 2 -8.44 16.90 -3.02
CA LEU A 2 -7.86 15.61 -3.38
C LEU A 2 -7.79 15.41 -4.89
N GLY A 3 -8.56 16.15 -5.69
CA GLY A 3 -8.38 16.30 -7.14
C GLY A 3 -8.15 15.00 -7.92
N ALA A 4 -7.65 15.13 -9.15
CA ALA A 4 -7.23 13.96 -9.93
C ALA A 4 -6.00 13.26 -9.31
N VAL A 5 -5.11 14.04 -8.68
CA VAL A 5 -3.85 13.53 -8.11
C VAL A 5 -4.09 12.57 -6.96
N GLY A 6 -4.88 12.96 -5.96
CA GLY A 6 -5.21 12.10 -4.83
C GLY A 6 -5.96 10.83 -5.25
N ALA A 7 -6.89 10.94 -6.20
CA ALA A 7 -7.55 9.77 -6.78
C ALA A 7 -6.54 8.82 -7.45
N SER A 8 -5.62 9.34 -8.27
CA SER A 8 -4.58 8.53 -8.91
C SER A 8 -3.62 7.89 -7.90
N SER A 9 -3.25 8.60 -6.82
CA SER A 9 -2.39 8.06 -5.76
C SER A 9 -3.03 6.88 -5.05
N VAL A 10 -4.34 6.94 -4.76
CA VAL A 10 -5.08 5.82 -4.17
C VAL A 10 -5.07 4.61 -5.11
N VAL A 11 -5.33 4.82 -6.41
CA VAL A 11 -5.30 3.74 -7.40
C VAL A 11 -3.92 3.09 -7.47
N VAL A 12 -2.84 3.89 -7.55
CA VAL A 12 -1.46 3.39 -7.59
C VAL A 12 -1.12 2.62 -6.31
N ALA A 13 -1.55 3.08 -5.14
CA ALA A 13 -1.33 2.40 -3.87
C ALA A 13 -2.01 1.02 -3.84
N ILE A 14 -3.28 0.95 -4.26
CA ILE A 14 -4.04 -0.32 -4.32
C ILE A 14 -3.36 -1.30 -5.30
N VAL A 15 -3.01 -0.85 -6.50
CA VAL A 15 -2.33 -1.68 -7.50
C VAL A 15 -1.01 -2.23 -6.96
N SER A 16 -0.22 -1.39 -6.28
CA SER A 16 1.05 -1.80 -5.67
C SER A 16 0.84 -2.87 -4.60
N ALA A 17 -0.14 -2.69 -3.71
CA ALA A 17 -0.47 -3.68 -2.67
C ALA A 17 -0.88 -5.04 -3.28
N VAL A 18 -1.70 -5.01 -4.33
CA VAL A 18 -2.11 -6.24 -5.05
C VAL A 18 -0.92 -6.94 -5.70
N ILE A 19 0.00 -6.18 -6.31
CA ILE A 19 1.24 -6.74 -6.90
C ILE A 19 2.10 -7.41 -5.83
N VAL A 20 2.29 -6.78 -4.67
CA VAL A 20 3.07 -7.36 -3.56
C VAL A 20 2.43 -8.67 -3.08
N ILE A 21 1.11 -8.71 -2.90
CA ILE A 21 0.38 -9.93 -2.55
C ILE A 21 0.56 -11.00 -3.63
N ALA A 22 0.48 -10.65 -4.90
CA ALA A 22 0.67 -11.59 -6.00
C ALA A 22 2.10 -12.16 -6.02
N ILE A 23 3.12 -11.34 -5.77
CA ILE A 23 4.51 -11.77 -5.67
C ILE A 23 4.69 -12.71 -4.47
N ALA A 24 4.16 -12.34 -3.30
CA ALA A 24 4.22 -13.17 -2.11
C ALA A 24 3.56 -14.53 -2.31
N ARG A 25 2.36 -14.56 -2.89
CA ARG A 25 1.67 -15.82 -3.25
C ARG A 25 2.51 -16.71 -4.17
N ARG A 26 3.13 -16.11 -5.18
CA ARG A 26 3.96 -16.84 -6.16
C ARG A 26 5.27 -17.36 -5.55
N ARG A 27 5.89 -16.60 -4.63
CA ARG A 27 7.22 -16.93 -4.08
C ARG A 27 7.17 -17.74 -2.79
N LEU A 28 6.17 -17.50 -1.96
CA LEU A 28 6.04 -18.10 -0.62
C LEU A 28 4.96 -19.20 -0.60
N GLY A 29 4.21 -19.38 -1.70
CA GLY A 29 3.16 -20.40 -1.80
C GLY A 29 1.83 -20.00 -1.14
N GLY A 30 1.70 -18.78 -0.62
CA GLY A 30 0.48 -18.32 0.04
C GLY A 30 0.51 -16.84 0.43
N VAL A 31 -0.59 -16.38 1.03
CA VAL A 31 -0.66 -15.09 1.75
C VAL A 31 -0.62 -15.42 3.23
N THR A 32 0.56 -15.30 3.83
CA THR A 32 0.75 -15.44 5.27
C THR A 32 0.46 -14.12 5.98
N GLY A 33 0.23 -14.17 7.29
CA GLY A 33 -0.14 -12.98 8.08
C GLY A 33 0.91 -11.86 8.05
N ASP A 34 2.20 -12.21 7.93
CA ASP A 34 3.34 -11.29 7.79
C ASP A 34 3.27 -10.43 6.53
N VAL A 35 2.79 -10.97 5.41
CA VAL A 35 2.67 -10.20 4.15
C VAL A 35 1.56 -9.16 4.26
N LEU A 36 0.40 -9.54 4.77
CA LEU A 36 -0.70 -8.60 5.00
C LEU A 36 -0.35 -7.58 6.09
N GLY A 37 0.33 -8.03 7.16
CA GLY A 37 0.84 -7.16 8.21
C GLY A 37 1.78 -6.09 7.67
N ALA A 38 2.77 -6.48 6.85
CA ALA A 38 3.69 -5.54 6.21
C ALA A 38 2.98 -4.55 5.28
N VAL A 39 1.99 -4.99 4.49
CA VAL A 39 1.20 -4.10 3.64
C VAL A 39 0.44 -3.06 4.47
N ILE A 40 -0.16 -3.47 5.59
CA ILE A 40 -0.88 -2.56 6.51
C ILE A 40 0.09 -1.57 7.15
N GLU A 41 1.22 -2.04 7.68
CA GLU A 41 2.21 -1.20 8.35
C GLU A 41 2.78 -0.14 7.39
N VAL A 42 3.23 -0.56 6.20
CA VAL A 42 3.74 0.37 5.18
C VAL A 42 2.68 1.38 4.75
N SER A 43 1.43 0.94 4.56
CA SER A 43 0.33 1.84 4.18
C SER A 43 0.05 2.88 5.26
N ALA A 44 0.02 2.45 6.52
CA ALA A 44 -0.17 3.34 7.66
C ALA A 44 0.98 4.33 7.81
N THR A 45 2.24 3.87 7.70
CA THR A 45 3.42 4.74 7.72
C THR A 45 3.36 5.77 6.61
N CYS A 46 3.04 5.37 5.37
CA CYS A 46 2.89 6.30 4.26
C CYS A 46 1.80 7.35 4.52
N ALA A 47 0.64 6.95 5.06
CA ALA A 47 -0.43 7.88 5.41
C ALA A 47 0.03 8.89 6.47
N LEU A 48 0.72 8.44 7.51
CA LEU A 48 1.26 9.29 8.57
C LEU A 48 2.34 10.25 8.04
N VAL A 49 3.25 9.77 7.18
CA VAL A 49 4.29 10.59 6.55
C VAL A 49 3.67 11.66 5.66
N VAL A 50 2.70 11.31 4.82
CA VAL A 50 2.01 12.28 3.96
C VAL A 50 1.28 13.33 4.80
N LEU A 51 0.59 12.92 5.87
CA LEU A 51 -0.06 13.86 6.79
C LEU A 51 0.95 14.76 7.51
N ALA A 52 2.10 14.23 7.93
CA ALA A 52 3.15 14.99 8.60
C ALA A 52 3.85 16.00 7.67
N LEU A 53 3.93 15.70 6.37
CA LEU A 53 4.51 16.57 5.35
C LEU A 53 3.48 17.49 4.69
N TRP A 54 2.19 17.35 5.03
CA TRP A 54 1.14 18.19 4.48
C TRP A 54 1.20 19.59 5.10
N PRO A 55 1.32 20.67 4.29
CA PRO A 55 1.42 22.05 4.78
C PRO A 55 0.13 22.58 5.40
#